data_AF-A0A958BE79-F1
#
_entry.id   AF-A0A958BE79-F1
#
_cell.length_a   1.000
_cell.length_b   1.000
_cell.length_c   1.000
_cell.angle_alpha   90.00
_cell.angle_beta   90.00
_cell.angle_gamma   90.00
#
_symmetry.space_group_name_H-M   'P 1'
#
loop_
_entity.id
_entity.type
_entity.pdbx_description
1 polymer ?
#
loop_
_entity_poly.entity_id
_entity_poly.type
_entity_poly.pdbx_seq_one_letter_code
_entity_poly.pdbx_strand_id
1 'polypeptide(L)'
;MRPSTDGGPPRMDVLGIIRSQYQAALDMLAAAVEACPDAVWDRPEDRNRSWQVAYHALFYLHFYLQPTEADFRPWPKHREQAPHFDRPPWLPEGEFVASEAYTKAEIREYLTVCRDEVDRLTPTLDLEAPSGFDWLPMTKLELQLYSLRHTMQHVGELYERLAKAGAAELPWVGMGGAPAEPLPDETIVIAGGCFWGMEALLREIPGVLDTEVGYAGGDTPDPTYPEVRGGRTGHAESVRVTFDPSRLSLATLLEDWFYRMHDPTTVNRQGNDIGSQYRSAIFYADEEQRRVAEAVTARVEASGRWKRPIVTQILPAGPFTPAEDYHQDYLVKNPGGYTCHFMRD
;
A
#
# COMPACT_ATOMS: atom_id res chain seq x y z
N MET A 1 -42.83 1.78 2.17
CA MET A 1 -41.73 1.04 2.84
C MET A 1 -40.42 1.62 2.34
N ARG A 2 -39.71 2.41 3.16
CA ARG A 2 -38.31 2.73 2.87
C ARG A 2 -37.46 1.57 3.37
N PRO A 3 -36.46 1.09 2.62
CA PRO A 3 -35.54 0.07 3.11
C PRO A 3 -34.72 0.65 4.27
N SER A 4 -34.52 -0.17 5.30
CA SER A 4 -33.63 0.11 6.42
C SER A 4 -32.20 0.26 5.93
N THR A 5 -31.57 1.42 6.15
CA THR A 5 -30.12 1.61 6.01
C THR A 5 -29.46 1.24 7.34
N ASP A 6 -29.39 -0.07 7.62
CA ASP A 6 -28.56 -0.58 8.71
C ASP A 6 -27.17 -0.89 8.14
N GLY A 7 -26.46 0.17 7.77
CA GLY A 7 -25.12 0.12 7.20
C GLY A 7 -24.18 0.88 8.11
N GLY A 8 -23.87 0.31 9.28
CA GLY A 8 -22.72 0.76 10.08
C GLY A 8 -21.44 0.68 9.25
N PRO A 9 -20.37 1.42 9.62
CA PRO A 9 -19.10 1.35 8.92
C PRO A 9 -18.64 -0.11 8.79
N PRO A 10 -18.01 -0.48 7.66
CA PRO A 10 -17.52 -1.85 7.46
C PRO A 10 -16.66 -2.26 8.64
N ARG A 11 -16.99 -3.42 9.23
CA ARG A 11 -16.28 -3.94 10.39
C ARG A 11 -14.83 -4.19 9.98
N MET A 12 -13.90 -3.54 10.69
CA MET A 12 -12.47 -3.65 10.41
C MET A 12 -12.02 -5.10 10.48
N ASP A 13 -11.33 -5.58 9.44
CA ASP A 13 -10.76 -6.93 9.41
C ASP A 13 -9.47 -6.98 10.25
N VAL A 14 -9.63 -7.13 11.56
CA VAL A 14 -8.52 -7.14 12.52
C VAL A 14 -7.56 -8.29 12.25
N LEU A 15 -8.05 -9.47 11.82
CA LEU A 15 -7.21 -10.62 11.52
C LEU A 15 -6.37 -10.38 10.26
N GLY A 16 -6.99 -9.83 9.20
CA GLY A 16 -6.26 -9.39 8.01
C GLY A 16 -5.19 -8.35 8.34
N ILE A 17 -5.47 -7.43 9.26
CA ILE A 17 -4.51 -6.43 9.73
C ILE A 17 -3.33 -7.08 10.46
N ILE A 18 -3.59 -7.98 11.42
CA ILE A 18 -2.55 -8.68 12.17
C ILE A 18 -1.64 -9.48 11.22
N ARG A 19 -2.24 -10.22 10.28
CA ARG A 19 -1.52 -10.99 9.26
C ARG A 19 -0.61 -10.07 8.44
N SER A 20 -1.17 -8.97 7.95
CA SER A 20 -0.46 -7.96 7.16
C SER A 20 0.73 -7.34 7.91
N GLN A 21 0.58 -7.09 9.22
CA GLN A 21 1.68 -6.60 10.08
C GLN A 21 2.78 -7.64 10.30
N TYR A 22 2.42 -8.90 10.52
CA TYR A 22 3.43 -9.95 10.67
C TYR A 22 4.24 -10.13 9.39
N GLN A 23 3.56 -10.13 8.25
CA GLN A 23 4.20 -10.30 6.96
C GLN A 23 5.16 -9.14 6.66
N ALA A 24 4.76 -7.90 6.97
CA ALA A 24 5.63 -6.73 6.88
C ALA A 24 6.88 -6.84 7.79
N ALA A 25 6.70 -7.28 9.04
CA ALA A 25 7.80 -7.46 9.97
C ALA A 25 8.79 -8.54 9.52
N LEU A 26 8.27 -9.67 8.98
CA LEU A 26 9.08 -10.75 8.42
C LEU A 26 9.85 -10.31 7.17
N ASP A 27 9.28 -9.44 6.34
CA ASP A 27 9.97 -8.88 5.18
C ASP A 27 11.09 -7.93 5.55
N MET A 28 10.84 -7.03 6.50
CA MET A 28 11.89 -6.17 7.02
C MET A 28 13.02 -6.99 7.63
N LEU A 29 12.69 -8.05 8.38
CA LEU A 29 13.67 -8.97 8.93
C LEU A 29 14.47 -9.69 7.83
N ALA A 30 13.79 -10.19 6.79
CA ALA A 30 14.44 -10.83 5.65
C ALA A 30 15.41 -9.88 4.93
N ALA A 31 15.01 -8.62 4.71
CA ALA A 31 15.87 -7.59 4.13
C ALA A 31 17.11 -7.32 5.02
N ALA A 32 16.93 -7.28 6.34
CA ALA A 32 18.03 -7.12 7.29
C ALA A 32 19.03 -8.28 7.21
N VAL A 33 18.52 -9.52 7.18
CA VAL A 33 19.35 -10.74 7.12
C VAL A 33 20.16 -10.76 5.82
N GLU A 34 19.54 -10.43 4.69
CA GLU A 34 20.20 -10.42 3.38
C GLU A 34 21.29 -9.34 3.30
N ALA A 35 20.98 -8.13 3.75
CA ALA A 35 21.92 -7.01 3.70
C ALA A 35 23.04 -7.07 4.74
N CYS A 36 22.94 -7.95 5.75
CA CYS A 36 23.91 -8.01 6.82
C CYS A 36 25.28 -8.50 6.33
N PRO A 37 26.38 -7.75 6.44
CA PRO A 37 27.71 -8.27 6.09
C PRO A 37 28.10 -9.44 7.00
N ASP A 38 28.85 -10.43 6.50
CA ASP A 38 29.26 -11.59 7.30
C ASP A 38 30.06 -11.18 8.56
N ALA A 39 30.86 -10.11 8.45
CA ALA A 39 31.60 -9.53 9.57
C ALA A 39 30.71 -8.95 10.69
N VAL A 40 29.44 -8.62 10.37
CA VAL A 40 28.43 -8.12 11.32
C VAL A 40 27.51 -9.26 11.78
N TRP A 41 27.32 -10.27 10.93
CA TRP A 41 26.41 -11.39 11.16
C TRP A 41 26.75 -12.18 12.43
N ASP A 42 28.04 -12.52 12.58
CA ASP A 42 28.56 -13.33 13.69
C ASP A 42 29.64 -12.60 14.52
N ARG A 43 29.51 -11.27 14.61
CA ARG A 43 30.49 -10.42 15.29
C ARG A 43 30.59 -10.76 16.80
N PRO A 44 31.76 -11.18 17.31
CA PRO A 44 31.90 -11.68 18.68
C PRO A 44 31.82 -10.59 19.75
N GLU A 45 32.05 -9.32 19.40
CA GLU A 45 31.95 -8.18 20.33
C GLU A 45 30.51 -7.81 20.67
N ASP A 46 29.53 -8.24 19.86
CA ASP A 46 28.14 -7.97 20.13
C ASP A 46 27.62 -8.89 21.24
N ARG A 47 27.03 -8.28 22.28
CA ARG A 47 26.39 -9.01 23.40
C ARG A 47 25.47 -10.13 22.89
N ASN A 48 24.69 -9.80 21.86
CA ASN A 48 23.88 -10.74 21.11
C ASN A 48 24.27 -10.62 19.64
N ARG A 49 24.70 -11.70 19.00
CA ARG A 49 25.11 -11.69 17.58
C ARG A 49 23.90 -11.45 16.66
N SER A 50 24.12 -10.94 15.46
CA SER A 50 23.00 -10.57 14.57
C SER A 50 22.16 -11.79 14.16
N TRP A 51 22.78 -12.95 13.97
CA TRP A 51 22.04 -14.20 13.76
C TRP A 51 21.19 -14.60 14.96
N GLN A 52 21.66 -14.33 16.19
CA GLN A 52 20.91 -14.63 17.42
C GLN A 52 19.66 -13.76 17.49
N VAL A 53 19.79 -12.46 17.17
CA VAL A 53 18.66 -11.52 17.15
C VAL A 53 17.62 -11.95 16.11
N ALA A 54 18.06 -12.30 14.89
CA ALA A 54 17.14 -12.75 13.84
C ALA A 54 16.42 -14.05 14.21
N TYR A 55 17.17 -15.04 14.70
CA TYR A 55 16.59 -16.31 15.15
C TYR A 55 15.60 -16.14 16.30
N HIS A 56 15.95 -15.30 17.28
CA HIS A 56 15.12 -15.05 18.45
C HIS A 56 13.78 -14.43 18.08
N ALA A 57 13.79 -13.43 17.20
CA ALA A 57 12.57 -12.82 16.69
C ALA A 57 11.65 -13.85 16.02
N LEU A 58 12.20 -14.70 15.15
CA LEU A 58 11.45 -15.76 14.47
C LEU A 58 10.92 -16.80 15.45
N PHE A 59 11.74 -17.22 16.42
CA PHE A 59 11.36 -18.24 17.38
C PHE A 59 10.13 -17.82 18.18
N TYR A 60 10.15 -16.62 18.75
CA TYR A 60 9.04 -16.16 19.58
C TYR A 60 7.82 -15.73 18.77
N LEU A 61 7.99 -15.24 17.55
CA LEU A 61 6.87 -15.07 16.61
C LEU A 61 6.19 -16.42 16.35
N HIS A 62 6.94 -17.43 15.94
CA HIS A 62 6.42 -18.77 15.65
C HIS A 62 5.79 -19.42 16.89
N PHE A 63 6.38 -19.20 18.07
CA PHE A 63 5.87 -19.69 19.36
C PHE A 63 4.54 -19.04 19.75
N TYR A 64 4.47 -17.70 19.78
CA TYR A 64 3.28 -16.97 20.23
C TYR A 64 2.11 -16.97 19.24
N LEU A 65 2.36 -17.38 18.00
CA LEU A 65 1.31 -17.59 17.01
C LEU A 65 0.48 -18.85 17.29
N GLN A 66 1.03 -19.81 18.04
CA GLN A 66 0.36 -21.07 18.31
C GLN A 66 -0.90 -20.88 19.19
N PRO A 67 -1.90 -21.78 19.06
CA PRO A 67 -3.08 -21.74 19.92
C PRO A 67 -2.71 -21.87 21.40
N THR A 68 -1.83 -22.81 21.75
CA THR A 68 -1.29 -23.00 23.10
C THR A 68 0.20 -23.36 23.09
N GLU A 69 0.84 -23.29 24.26
CA GLU A 69 2.23 -23.73 24.44
C GLU A 69 2.45 -25.20 24.01
N ALA A 70 1.48 -26.08 24.27
CA ALA A 70 1.57 -27.50 23.95
C ALA A 70 1.48 -27.79 22.44
N ASP A 71 0.95 -26.86 21.65
CA ASP A 71 0.82 -26.98 20.20
C ASP A 71 2.13 -26.65 19.48
N PHE A 72 3.04 -25.92 20.13
CA PHE A 72 4.27 -25.50 19.50
C PHE A 72 5.15 -26.67 19.08
N ARG A 73 5.61 -26.62 17.84
CA ARG A 73 6.61 -27.52 17.28
C ARG A 73 7.78 -26.68 16.79
N PRO A 74 8.98 -26.82 17.37
CA PRO A 74 10.12 -26.03 16.91
C PRO A 74 10.49 -26.40 15.47
N TRP A 75 11.05 -25.43 14.76
CA TRP A 75 11.61 -25.65 13.42
C TRP A 75 12.64 -26.81 13.45
N PRO A 76 12.70 -27.70 12.43
CA PRO A 76 13.54 -28.90 12.51
C PRO A 76 15.03 -28.67 12.76
N LYS A 77 15.56 -27.49 12.44
CA LYS A 77 16.96 -27.12 12.71
C LYS A 77 17.15 -26.33 14.01
N HIS A 78 16.11 -26.22 14.84
CA HIS A 78 16.18 -25.63 16.17
C HIS A 78 17.27 -26.31 17.00
N ARG A 79 18.17 -25.50 17.56
CA ARG A 79 19.25 -25.93 18.45
C ARG A 79 18.86 -25.53 19.86
N GLU A 80 18.67 -26.51 20.75
CA GLU A 80 18.28 -26.31 22.17
C GLU A 80 19.27 -25.43 22.95
N GLN A 81 20.51 -25.28 22.46
CA GLN A 81 21.57 -24.47 23.07
C GLN A 81 21.68 -23.05 22.47
N ALA A 82 20.86 -22.68 21.48
CA ALA A 82 20.82 -21.32 20.96
C ALA A 82 20.18 -20.39 22.01
N PRO A 83 20.79 -19.26 22.39
CA PRO A 83 20.33 -18.49 23.53
C PRO A 83 18.92 -17.95 23.33
N HIS A 84 17.99 -18.38 24.19
CA HIS A 84 16.74 -17.68 24.43
C HIS A 84 17.09 -16.34 25.09
N PHE A 85 16.80 -15.21 24.45
CA PHE A 85 17.19 -13.88 24.96
C PHE A 85 16.57 -13.54 26.32
N ASP A 86 15.60 -14.31 26.77
CA ASP A 86 15.12 -14.26 28.13
C ASP A 86 15.27 -15.65 28.74
N ARG A 87 16.23 -15.77 29.67
CA ARG A 87 16.36 -16.94 30.52
C ARG A 87 15.12 -16.98 31.43
N PRO A 88 14.28 -18.02 31.37
CA PRO A 88 13.22 -18.14 32.35
C PRO A 88 13.83 -18.18 33.76
N PRO A 89 13.28 -17.45 34.76
CA PRO A 89 13.87 -17.30 36.08
C PRO A 89 14.21 -18.60 36.84
N TRP A 90 13.72 -19.75 36.37
CA TRP A 90 13.84 -21.06 37.01
C TRP A 90 14.97 -21.96 36.46
N LEU A 91 15.76 -21.53 35.48
CA LEU A 91 16.91 -22.30 34.97
C LEU A 91 18.18 -22.07 35.81
N PRO A 92 18.91 -23.10 36.29
CA PRO A 92 20.16 -22.94 37.06
C PRO A 92 21.29 -22.32 36.23
N GLU A 93 22.26 -21.68 36.90
CA GLU A 93 23.40 -21.04 36.23
C GLU A 93 24.32 -22.08 35.59
N GLY A 94 24.58 -21.94 34.30
CA GLY A 94 25.54 -22.74 33.55
C GLY A 94 26.23 -21.92 32.46
N GLU A 95 27.48 -22.26 32.16
CA GLU A 95 28.22 -21.66 31.04
C GLU A 95 27.50 -22.00 29.73
N PHE A 96 27.00 -20.97 29.05
CA PHE A 96 26.47 -21.13 27.70
C PHE A 96 27.61 -21.51 26.76
N VAL A 97 27.58 -22.73 26.24
CA VAL A 97 28.45 -23.14 25.15
C VAL A 97 27.96 -22.42 23.91
N ALA A 98 28.83 -21.64 23.27
CA ALA A 98 28.50 -20.96 22.01
C ALA A 98 28.08 -22.03 20.99
N SER A 99 26.78 -22.07 20.66
CA SER A 99 26.33 -22.85 19.52
C SER A 99 26.97 -22.26 18.27
N GLU A 100 27.32 -23.10 17.29
CA GLU A 100 27.69 -22.61 15.95
C GLU A 100 26.65 -21.59 15.47
N ALA A 101 27.09 -20.57 14.75
CA ALA A 101 26.20 -19.56 14.20
C ALA A 101 25.20 -20.20 13.22
N TYR A 102 23.96 -19.75 13.22
CA TYR A 102 23.08 -20.05 12.09
C TYR A 102 23.57 -19.28 10.88
N THR A 103 23.65 -19.96 9.74
CA THR A 103 23.89 -19.29 8.46
C THR A 103 22.68 -18.44 8.08
N LYS A 104 22.88 -17.41 7.26
CA LYS A 104 21.75 -16.63 6.69
C LYS A 104 20.79 -17.51 5.89
N ALA A 105 21.28 -18.56 5.23
CA ALA A 105 20.44 -19.51 4.50
C ALA A 105 19.51 -20.29 5.45
N GLU A 106 20.02 -20.73 6.59
CA GLU A 106 19.23 -21.34 7.65
C GLU A 106 18.18 -20.37 8.22
N ILE A 107 18.54 -19.12 8.48
CA ILE A 107 17.56 -18.12 8.96
C ILE A 107 16.49 -17.82 7.90
N ARG A 108 16.84 -17.78 6.61
CA ARG A 108 15.86 -17.62 5.51
C ARG A 108 14.91 -18.81 5.38
N GLU A 109 15.40 -20.01 5.62
CA GLU A 109 14.54 -21.20 5.71
C GLU A 109 13.55 -21.05 6.87
N TYR A 110 14.01 -20.61 8.06
CA TYR A 110 13.10 -20.42 9.19
C TYR A 110 12.11 -19.26 8.98
N LEU A 111 12.53 -18.17 8.33
CA LEU A 111 11.66 -17.09 7.87
C LEU A 111 10.50 -17.61 7.02
N THR A 112 10.78 -18.54 6.10
CA THR A 112 9.76 -19.15 5.24
C THR A 112 8.74 -19.94 6.06
N VAL A 113 9.21 -20.75 7.01
CA VAL A 113 8.33 -21.47 7.95
C VAL A 113 7.45 -20.50 8.74
N CYS A 114 7.99 -19.39 9.23
CA CYS A 114 7.23 -18.39 9.97
C CYS A 114 6.16 -17.71 9.10
N ARG A 115 6.46 -17.42 7.83
CA ARG A 115 5.48 -16.86 6.87
C ARG A 115 4.32 -17.83 6.63
N ASP A 116 4.64 -19.10 6.39
CA ASP A 116 3.63 -20.15 6.18
C ASP A 116 2.72 -20.31 7.41
N GLU A 117 3.31 -20.26 8.62
CA GLU A 117 2.56 -20.33 9.87
C GLU A 117 1.67 -19.10 10.08
N VAL A 118 2.15 -17.88 9.80
CA VAL A 118 1.35 -16.64 9.86
C VAL A 118 0.13 -16.73 8.95
N ASP A 119 0.31 -17.18 7.71
CA ASP A 119 -0.77 -17.34 6.75
C ASP A 119 -1.78 -18.41 7.17
N ARG A 120 -1.28 -19.50 7.76
CA ARG A 120 -2.10 -20.64 8.19
C ARG A 120 -2.89 -20.36 9.45
N LEU A 121 -2.28 -19.74 10.45
CA LEU A 121 -2.84 -19.63 11.80
C LEU A 121 -3.63 -18.34 12.02
N THR A 122 -3.18 -17.21 11.48
CA THR A 122 -3.82 -15.91 11.75
C THR A 122 -5.32 -15.88 11.45
N PRO A 123 -5.82 -16.43 10.31
CA PRO A 123 -7.25 -16.45 10.01
C PRO A 123 -8.11 -17.25 11.00
N THR A 124 -7.48 -18.11 11.81
CA THR A 124 -8.15 -19.03 12.74
C THR A 124 -8.11 -18.56 14.20
N LEU A 125 -7.45 -17.43 14.48
CA LEU A 125 -7.29 -16.93 15.84
C LEU A 125 -8.63 -16.43 16.42
N ASP A 126 -8.98 -16.96 17.59
CA ASP A 126 -10.00 -16.36 18.45
C ASP A 126 -9.34 -15.28 19.30
N LEU A 127 -9.54 -14.02 18.91
CA LEU A 127 -8.88 -12.85 19.51
C LEU A 127 -9.30 -12.59 20.96
N GLU A 128 -10.48 -13.03 21.37
CA GLU A 128 -11.03 -12.83 22.72
C GLU A 128 -10.67 -13.98 23.68
N ALA A 129 -10.19 -15.11 23.13
CA ALA A 129 -9.76 -16.24 23.94
C ALA A 129 -8.51 -15.89 24.79
N PRO A 130 -8.24 -16.63 25.88
CA PRO A 130 -6.96 -16.55 26.58
C PRO A 130 -5.78 -16.80 25.64
N SER A 131 -4.60 -16.28 26.02
CA SER A 131 -3.35 -16.40 25.25
C SER A 131 -2.94 -17.84 24.92
N GLY A 132 -3.40 -18.84 25.68
CA GLY A 132 -2.95 -20.23 25.57
C GLY A 132 -1.60 -20.51 26.24
N PHE A 133 -1.07 -19.52 26.98
CA PHE A 133 0.15 -19.62 27.79
C PHE A 133 -0.19 -19.24 29.23
N ASP A 134 -0.20 -20.20 30.15
CA ASP A 134 -0.67 -20.01 31.53
C ASP A 134 0.09 -18.92 32.30
N TRP A 135 1.33 -18.65 31.89
CA TRP A 135 2.22 -17.64 32.46
C TRP A 135 2.11 -16.26 31.78
N LEU A 136 1.26 -16.11 30.74
CA LEU A 136 0.92 -14.83 30.11
C LEU A 136 -0.59 -14.58 30.26
N PRO A 137 -1.03 -13.94 31.36
CA PRO A 137 -2.44 -13.68 31.63
C PRO A 137 -2.97 -12.52 30.78
N MET A 138 -3.10 -12.75 29.47
CA MET A 138 -3.60 -11.81 28.48
C MET A 138 -4.47 -12.53 27.45
N THR A 139 -5.23 -11.77 26.67
CA THR A 139 -6.01 -12.28 25.54
C THR A 139 -5.11 -12.66 24.37
N LYS A 140 -5.64 -13.45 23.42
CA LYS A 140 -4.92 -13.79 22.19
C LYS A 140 -4.60 -12.53 21.36
N LEU A 141 -5.50 -11.55 21.31
CA LEU A 141 -5.23 -10.25 20.67
C LEU A 141 -4.02 -9.54 21.29
N GLU A 142 -4.00 -9.38 22.62
CA GLU A 142 -2.90 -8.74 23.33
C GLU A 142 -1.57 -9.47 23.09
N LEU A 143 -1.61 -10.81 23.04
CA LEU A 143 -0.43 -11.61 22.70
C LEU A 143 0.08 -11.33 21.27
N GLN A 144 -0.82 -11.23 20.29
CA GLN A 144 -0.38 -10.94 18.91
C GLN A 144 0.19 -9.53 18.80
N LEU A 145 -0.39 -8.54 19.49
CA LEU A 145 0.19 -7.19 19.56
C LEU A 145 1.56 -7.17 20.24
N TYR A 146 1.72 -7.94 21.32
CA TYR A 146 3.01 -8.11 22.00
C TYR A 146 4.05 -8.74 21.08
N SER A 147 3.71 -9.84 20.43
CA SER A 147 4.58 -10.57 19.51
C SER A 147 4.97 -9.72 18.29
N LEU A 148 4.04 -8.94 17.72
CA LEU A 148 4.34 -7.97 16.65
C LEU A 148 5.35 -6.91 17.11
N ARG A 149 5.11 -6.29 18.27
CA ARG A 149 6.02 -5.28 18.84
C ARG A 149 7.41 -5.87 19.10
N HIS A 150 7.46 -7.07 19.68
CA HIS A 150 8.70 -7.80 19.94
C HIS A 150 9.48 -8.06 18.65
N THR A 151 8.82 -8.58 17.62
CA THR A 151 9.42 -8.80 16.30
C THR A 151 9.98 -7.51 15.72
N MET A 152 9.19 -6.43 15.71
CA MET A 152 9.60 -5.13 15.17
C MET A 152 10.78 -4.51 15.95
N GLN A 153 10.83 -4.70 17.27
CA GLN A 153 11.96 -4.22 18.08
C GLN A 153 13.28 -4.85 17.62
N HIS A 154 13.30 -6.15 17.33
CA HIS A 154 14.50 -6.84 16.86
C HIS A 154 14.84 -6.55 15.40
N VAL A 155 13.84 -6.30 14.56
CA VAL A 155 14.05 -5.72 13.22
C VAL A 155 14.78 -4.38 13.34
N GLY A 156 14.29 -3.48 14.19
CA GLY A 156 14.92 -2.18 14.44
C GLY A 156 16.35 -2.31 14.98
N GLU A 157 16.59 -3.24 15.90
CA GLU A 157 17.93 -3.55 16.41
C GLU A 157 18.89 -3.98 15.30
N LEU A 158 18.45 -4.83 14.36
CA LEU A 158 19.25 -5.23 13.21
C LEU A 158 19.50 -4.05 12.28
N TYR A 159 18.49 -3.25 11.97
CA TYR A 159 18.63 -2.08 11.09
C TYR A 159 19.65 -1.08 11.65
N GLU A 160 19.64 -0.84 12.96
CA GLU A 160 20.62 0.03 13.61
C GLU A 160 22.06 -0.50 13.47
N ARG A 161 22.26 -1.83 13.58
CA ARG A 161 23.58 -2.45 13.38
C ARG A 161 24.05 -2.29 11.94
N LEU A 162 23.16 -2.47 10.98
CA LEU A 162 23.46 -2.32 9.55
C LEU A 162 23.83 -0.88 9.20
N ALA A 163 23.07 0.08 9.71
CA ALA A 163 23.38 1.50 9.55
C ALA A 163 24.77 1.84 10.11
N LYS A 164 25.11 1.35 11.31
CA LYS A 164 26.44 1.54 11.91
C LYS A 164 27.57 0.87 11.12
N ALA A 165 27.26 -0.22 10.42
CA ALA A 165 28.21 -0.94 9.56
C ALA A 165 28.36 -0.33 8.16
N GLY A 166 27.63 0.75 7.84
CA GLY A 166 27.67 1.40 6.53
C GLY A 166 26.95 0.63 5.42
N ALA A 167 26.01 -0.25 5.76
CA ALA A 167 25.13 -0.86 4.77
C ALA A 167 24.16 0.19 4.18
N ALA A 168 23.72 -0.02 2.93
CA ALA A 168 22.75 0.85 2.28
C ALA A 168 21.44 0.94 3.09
N GLU A 169 20.74 2.07 2.99
CA GLU A 169 19.47 2.31 3.68
C GLU A 169 18.43 1.25 3.26
N LEU A 170 17.91 0.52 4.24
CA LEU A 170 16.91 -0.52 4.01
C LEU A 170 15.50 0.08 4.00
N PRO A 171 14.64 -0.32 3.05
CA PRO A 171 13.27 0.17 2.98
C PRO A 171 12.46 -0.32 4.19
N TRP A 172 11.66 0.57 4.76
CA TRP A 172 10.64 0.19 5.74
C TRP A 172 9.48 -0.47 5.02
N VAL A 173 9.15 -1.72 5.37
CA VAL A 173 7.99 -2.43 4.78
C VAL A 173 6.76 -2.13 5.64
N GLY A 174 5.78 -1.42 5.06
CA GLY A 174 4.48 -1.17 5.68
C GLY A 174 3.58 -2.41 5.68
N MET A 175 2.33 -2.26 6.14
CA MET A 175 1.27 -3.30 6.09
C MET A 175 1.25 -4.03 4.72
N GLY A 176 1.60 -5.33 4.71
CA GLY A 176 1.44 -6.22 3.56
C GLY A 176 2.77 -6.63 2.95
N GLY A 177 3.32 -7.76 3.40
CA GLY A 177 4.63 -8.19 2.94
C GLY A 177 4.63 -9.13 1.72
N ALA A 178 5.33 -8.70 0.70
CA ALA A 178 6.52 -9.29 0.07
C ALA A 178 7.36 -8.04 -0.33
N PRO A 179 8.56 -8.08 -0.96
CA PRO A 179 8.72 -7.15 -2.06
C PRO A 179 7.55 -7.49 -2.98
N ALA A 180 6.48 -6.68 -2.93
CA ALA A 180 5.33 -6.89 -3.79
C ALA A 180 5.91 -7.16 -5.18
N GLU A 181 5.45 -8.21 -5.86
CA GLU A 181 5.51 -8.10 -7.31
C GLU A 181 4.97 -6.69 -7.60
N PRO A 182 5.74 -5.84 -8.31
CA PRO A 182 5.37 -4.44 -8.47
C PRO A 182 3.89 -4.43 -8.81
N LEU A 183 3.09 -3.76 -7.98
CA LEU A 183 1.64 -3.74 -8.17
C LEU A 183 1.43 -3.40 -9.64
N PRO A 184 0.64 -4.21 -10.36
CA PRO A 184 0.50 -3.98 -11.79
C PRO A 184 0.06 -2.54 -11.98
N ASP A 185 0.70 -1.86 -12.93
CA ASP A 185 0.39 -0.47 -13.24
C ASP A 185 -1.13 -0.32 -13.36
N GLU A 186 -1.69 0.63 -12.62
CA GLU A 186 -3.12 0.89 -12.65
C GLU A 186 -3.42 1.99 -13.66
N THR A 187 -4.56 1.88 -14.33
CA THR A 187 -5.04 2.89 -15.27
C THR A 187 -6.38 3.44 -14.85
N ILE A 188 -6.53 4.77 -14.89
CA ILE A 188 -7.80 5.47 -14.70
C ILE A 188 -8.02 6.47 -15.83
N VAL A 189 -9.27 6.64 -16.26
CA VAL A 189 -9.63 7.70 -17.23
C VAL A 189 -10.42 8.79 -16.50
N ILE A 190 -9.95 10.03 -16.61
CA ILE A 190 -10.54 11.20 -15.93
C ILE A 190 -10.73 12.36 -16.89
N ALA A 191 -11.76 13.17 -16.65
CA ALA A 191 -12.09 14.37 -17.43
C ALA A 191 -12.35 15.55 -16.49
N GLY A 192 -11.86 16.73 -16.86
CA GLY A 192 -11.95 17.92 -15.99
C GLY A 192 -11.86 19.25 -16.73
N GLY A 193 -12.10 19.27 -18.04
CA GLY A 193 -11.93 20.45 -18.89
C GLY A 193 -11.07 20.16 -20.10
N CYS A 194 -10.43 21.20 -20.66
CA CYS A 194 -9.45 21.01 -21.73
C CYS A 194 -8.35 20.02 -21.30
N PHE A 195 -8.20 18.92 -22.04
CA PHE A 195 -7.27 17.85 -21.68
C PHE A 195 -5.78 18.26 -21.72
N TRP A 196 -5.42 19.35 -22.39
CA TRP A 196 -4.04 19.84 -22.47
C TRP A 196 -3.53 20.31 -21.12
N GLY A 197 -4.35 21.09 -20.41
CA GLY A 197 -4.02 21.58 -19.07
C GLY A 197 -4.03 20.46 -18.04
N MET A 198 -4.94 19.49 -18.18
CA MET A 198 -4.98 18.30 -17.34
C MET A 198 -3.71 17.45 -17.50
N GLU A 199 -3.39 17.04 -18.72
CA GLU A 199 -2.21 16.21 -19.05
C GLU A 199 -0.92 16.86 -18.55
N ALA A 200 -0.75 18.17 -18.75
CA ALA A 200 0.43 18.89 -18.32
C ALA A 200 0.65 18.90 -16.80
N LEU A 201 -0.43 18.85 -16.00
CA LEU A 201 -0.32 18.74 -14.54
C LEU A 201 -0.18 17.29 -14.10
N LEU A 202 -0.92 16.36 -14.72
CA LEU A 202 -0.92 14.94 -14.37
C LEU A 202 0.44 14.29 -14.59
N ARG A 203 1.11 14.62 -15.70
CA ARG A 203 2.41 14.03 -16.05
C ARG A 203 3.54 14.35 -15.07
N GLU A 204 3.42 15.44 -14.31
CA GLU A 204 4.44 15.89 -13.34
C GLU A 204 4.25 15.24 -11.95
N ILE A 205 3.17 14.47 -11.76
CA ILE A 205 2.85 13.85 -10.47
C ILE A 205 3.81 12.67 -10.21
N PRO A 206 4.54 12.65 -9.08
CA PRO A 206 5.34 11.49 -8.71
C PRO A 206 4.49 10.22 -8.61
N GLY A 207 4.83 9.20 -9.39
CA GLY A 207 4.11 7.92 -9.45
C GLY A 207 3.22 7.78 -10.69
N VAL A 208 2.95 8.85 -11.45
CA VAL A 208 2.40 8.72 -12.80
C VAL A 208 3.49 8.21 -13.74
N LEU A 209 3.15 7.20 -14.53
CA LEU A 209 4.04 6.52 -15.48
C LEU A 209 3.80 6.98 -16.92
N ASP A 210 2.53 7.15 -17.30
CA ASP A 210 2.12 7.57 -18.64
C ASP A 210 0.80 8.37 -18.60
N THR A 211 0.66 9.27 -19.56
CA THR A 211 -0.57 10.04 -19.78
C THR A 211 -0.89 10.08 -21.27
N GLU A 212 -2.13 9.76 -21.62
CA GLU A 212 -2.62 9.82 -23.00
C GLU A 212 -3.93 10.61 -23.03
N VAL A 213 -4.02 11.65 -23.86
CA VAL A 213 -5.26 12.41 -24.01
C VAL A 213 -6.18 11.78 -25.06
N GLY A 214 -7.49 11.89 -24.86
CA GLY A 214 -8.47 11.27 -25.73
C GLY A 214 -9.91 11.60 -25.40
N TYR A 215 -10.81 10.76 -25.91
CA TYR A 215 -12.26 10.96 -25.84
C TYR A 215 -12.93 9.76 -25.19
N ALA A 216 -13.71 9.99 -24.13
CA ALA A 216 -14.40 8.92 -23.41
C ALA A 216 -15.83 9.29 -23.00
N GLY A 217 -16.65 8.27 -22.75
CA GLY A 217 -18.00 8.43 -22.19
C GLY A 217 -19.05 9.02 -23.13
N GLY A 218 -18.85 8.92 -24.45
CA GLY A 218 -19.84 9.26 -25.47
C GLY A 218 -20.26 8.05 -26.30
N ASP A 219 -21.13 8.30 -27.27
CA ASP A 219 -21.81 7.25 -28.05
C ASP A 219 -21.27 7.09 -29.48
N THR A 220 -20.41 8.02 -29.93
CA THR A 220 -19.87 8.01 -31.30
C THR A 220 -18.62 7.14 -31.35
N PRO A 221 -18.56 6.08 -32.17
CA PRO A 221 -17.34 5.29 -32.31
C PRO A 221 -16.24 6.11 -33.00
N ASP A 222 -14.99 5.94 -32.56
CA ASP A 222 -13.78 6.56 -33.12
C ASP A 222 -13.90 8.06 -33.42
N PRO A 223 -14.31 8.89 -32.43
CA PRO A 223 -14.59 10.30 -32.67
C PRO A 223 -13.29 11.09 -32.92
N THR A 224 -13.38 12.10 -33.78
CA THR A 224 -12.28 13.05 -34.05
C THR A 224 -12.46 14.37 -33.30
N TYR A 225 -11.39 15.14 -33.12
CA TYR A 225 -11.49 16.44 -32.43
C TYR A 225 -12.57 17.37 -33.00
N PRO A 226 -12.71 17.56 -34.33
CA PRO A 226 -13.76 18.42 -34.88
C PRO A 226 -15.18 17.98 -34.52
N GLU A 227 -15.41 16.68 -34.34
CA GLU A 227 -16.70 16.12 -33.94
C GLU A 227 -16.96 16.33 -32.44
N VAL A 228 -15.95 16.06 -31.60
CA VAL A 228 -16.03 16.21 -30.15
C VAL A 228 -16.14 17.67 -29.74
N ARG A 229 -15.38 18.57 -30.37
CA ARG A 229 -15.43 20.02 -30.10
C ARG A 229 -16.83 20.60 -30.27
N GLY A 230 -17.65 20.01 -31.14
CA GLY A 230 -19.03 20.41 -31.35
C GLY A 230 -20.00 19.96 -30.24
N GLY A 231 -19.56 19.15 -29.29
CA GLY A 231 -20.32 18.69 -28.12
C GLY A 231 -21.43 17.65 -28.41
N ARG A 232 -21.61 17.24 -29.67
CA ARG A 232 -22.71 16.36 -30.10
C ARG A 232 -22.42 14.86 -29.93
N THR A 233 -21.15 14.48 -29.74
CA THR A 233 -20.73 13.06 -29.67
C THR A 233 -20.97 12.42 -28.30
N GLY A 234 -21.23 13.24 -27.27
CA GLY A 234 -21.34 12.79 -25.87
C GLY A 234 -19.99 12.60 -25.16
N HIS A 235 -18.88 12.56 -25.91
CA HIS A 235 -17.56 12.34 -25.31
C HIS A 235 -17.12 13.54 -24.46
N ALA A 236 -16.40 13.24 -23.38
CA ALA A 236 -15.57 14.19 -22.66
C ALA A 236 -14.14 14.16 -23.22
N GLU A 237 -13.50 15.32 -23.33
CA GLU A 237 -12.04 15.42 -23.35
C GLU A 237 -11.51 14.83 -22.05
N SER A 238 -10.73 13.76 -22.17
CA SER A 238 -10.32 12.91 -21.07
C SER A 238 -8.82 12.63 -21.15
N VAL A 239 -8.24 12.25 -20.02
CA VAL A 239 -6.87 11.77 -19.91
C VAL A 239 -6.91 10.36 -19.34
N ARG A 240 -6.32 9.41 -20.06
CA ARG A 240 -5.97 8.09 -19.53
C ARG A 240 -4.65 8.24 -18.79
N VAL A 241 -4.64 7.89 -17.52
CA VAL A 241 -3.46 8.02 -16.64
C VAL A 241 -3.07 6.63 -16.18
N THR A 242 -1.84 6.24 -16.47
CA THR A 242 -1.22 5.01 -15.97
C THR A 242 -0.27 5.37 -14.84
N PHE A 243 -0.37 4.71 -13.69
CA PHE A 243 0.41 5.05 -12.50
C PHE A 243 0.85 3.80 -11.73
N ASP A 244 1.95 3.94 -10.99
CA ASP A 244 2.52 2.93 -10.11
C ASP A 244 1.79 2.97 -8.75
N PRO A 245 0.99 1.95 -8.41
CA PRO A 245 0.20 1.96 -7.17
C PRO A 245 1.06 1.92 -5.91
N SER A 246 2.33 1.51 -6.02
CA SER A 246 3.28 1.53 -4.89
C SER A 246 3.78 2.93 -4.57
N ARG A 247 3.66 3.88 -5.52
CA ARG A 247 4.12 5.27 -5.38
C ARG A 247 2.97 6.28 -5.31
N LEU A 248 1.85 5.99 -5.96
CA LEU A 248 0.68 6.87 -6.02
C LEU A 248 -0.60 6.04 -5.94
N SER A 249 -1.38 6.22 -4.88
CA SER A 249 -2.70 5.58 -4.80
C SER A 249 -3.73 6.31 -5.66
N LEU A 250 -4.74 5.59 -6.18
CA LEU A 250 -5.88 6.21 -6.86
C LEU A 250 -6.58 7.26 -5.99
N ALA A 251 -6.69 7.01 -4.68
CA ALA A 251 -7.29 7.96 -3.74
C ALA A 251 -6.51 9.29 -3.71
N THR A 252 -5.18 9.22 -3.63
CA THR A 252 -4.28 10.39 -3.67
C THR A 252 -4.34 11.10 -5.01
N LEU A 253 -4.31 10.36 -6.13
CA LEU A 253 -4.47 10.92 -7.48
C LEU A 253 -5.77 11.73 -7.58
N LEU A 254 -6.88 11.20 -7.06
CA LEU A 254 -8.16 11.89 -7.12
C LEU A 254 -8.25 13.08 -6.13
N GLU A 255 -7.87 12.89 -4.87
CA GLU A 255 -8.07 13.87 -3.78
C GLU A 255 -7.08 15.03 -3.85
N ASP A 256 -5.78 14.72 -4.00
CA ASP A 256 -4.70 15.70 -3.89
C ASP A 256 -4.35 16.36 -5.22
N TRP A 257 -4.80 15.76 -6.33
CA TRP A 257 -4.49 16.23 -7.68
C TRP A 257 -5.74 16.55 -8.49
N PHE A 258 -6.53 15.55 -8.89
CA PHE A 258 -7.68 15.76 -9.78
C PHE A 258 -8.64 16.82 -9.26
N TYR A 259 -9.11 16.69 -8.02
CA TYR A 259 -10.06 17.66 -7.42
C TYR A 259 -9.46 19.03 -7.12
N ARG A 260 -8.14 19.19 -7.23
CA ARG A 260 -7.43 20.47 -7.03
C ARG A 260 -6.97 21.10 -8.33
N MET A 261 -6.90 20.38 -9.44
CA MET A 261 -6.43 20.90 -10.73
C MET A 261 -7.54 21.45 -11.64
N HIS A 262 -8.80 21.25 -11.27
CA HIS A 262 -9.97 21.73 -12.04
C HIS A 262 -11.10 22.16 -11.07
N ASP A 263 -12.08 22.95 -11.54
CA ASP A 263 -13.31 23.23 -10.78
C ASP A 263 -14.32 22.07 -10.99
N PRO A 264 -14.60 21.25 -9.96
CA PRO A 264 -15.51 20.11 -10.05
C PRO A 264 -16.97 20.50 -9.80
N THR A 265 -17.29 21.80 -9.65
CA THR A 265 -18.61 22.31 -9.26
C THR A 265 -19.38 22.94 -10.42
N THR A 266 -18.77 22.98 -11.62
CA THR A 266 -19.34 23.57 -12.83
C THR A 266 -19.81 22.49 -13.81
N VAL A 267 -21.12 22.40 -14.00
CA VAL A 267 -21.72 21.44 -14.95
C VAL A 267 -21.33 21.82 -16.38
N ASN A 268 -20.78 20.85 -17.13
CA ASN A 268 -20.45 20.98 -18.55
C ASN A 268 -19.61 22.23 -18.88
N ARG A 269 -18.63 22.53 -18.02
CA ARG A 269 -17.77 23.69 -18.15
C ARG A 269 -16.50 23.53 -17.32
N GLN A 270 -15.38 24.00 -17.84
CA GLN A 270 -14.19 24.31 -17.07
C GLN A 270 -13.64 25.68 -17.48
N GLY A 271 -13.56 26.63 -16.55
CA GLY A 271 -13.07 27.97 -16.85
C GLY A 271 -13.79 28.63 -18.03
N ASN A 272 -13.06 28.87 -19.13
CA ASN A 272 -13.59 29.46 -20.36
C ASN A 272 -14.12 28.42 -21.37
N ASP A 273 -13.84 27.13 -21.12
CA ASP A 273 -14.24 26.02 -21.99
C ASP A 273 -15.64 25.55 -21.59
N ILE A 274 -16.63 25.78 -22.48
CA ILE A 274 -18.05 25.55 -22.21
C ILE A 274 -18.58 24.47 -23.16
N GLY A 275 -19.18 23.43 -22.59
CA GLY A 275 -19.73 22.29 -23.32
C GLY A 275 -19.61 20.98 -22.53
N SER A 276 -20.44 20.00 -22.87
CA SER A 276 -20.43 18.68 -22.23
C SER A 276 -19.10 17.94 -22.39
N GLN A 277 -18.32 18.27 -23.42
CA GLN A 277 -16.99 17.74 -23.63
C GLN A 277 -15.97 18.21 -22.58
N TYR A 278 -16.27 19.29 -21.84
CA TYR A 278 -15.41 19.84 -20.79
C TYR A 278 -15.93 19.53 -19.37
N ARG A 279 -16.84 18.57 -19.24
CA ARG A 279 -17.41 18.18 -17.94
C ARG A 279 -16.38 17.51 -17.04
N SER A 280 -16.64 17.57 -15.74
CA SER A 280 -15.91 16.77 -14.75
C SER A 280 -16.46 15.34 -14.71
N ALA A 281 -15.61 14.34 -14.93
CA ALA A 281 -15.98 12.93 -14.85
C ALA A 281 -14.81 12.03 -14.45
N ILE A 282 -15.11 10.91 -13.80
CA ILE A 282 -14.22 9.80 -13.46
C ILE A 282 -14.83 8.54 -14.09
N PHE A 283 -14.05 7.87 -14.93
CA PHE A 283 -14.48 6.65 -15.62
C PHE A 283 -13.78 5.43 -15.01
N TYR A 284 -14.50 4.66 -14.18
CA TYR A 284 -13.94 3.54 -13.43
C TYR A 284 -13.90 2.25 -14.26
N ALA A 285 -12.79 1.52 -14.21
CA ALA A 285 -12.64 0.23 -14.91
C ALA A 285 -13.32 -0.93 -14.16
N ASP A 286 -13.38 -0.84 -12.83
CA ASP A 286 -13.94 -1.87 -11.96
C ASP A 286 -14.63 -1.27 -10.71
N GLU A 287 -15.18 -2.16 -9.89
CA GLU A 287 -15.93 -1.79 -8.69
C GLU A 287 -15.03 -1.23 -7.57
N GLU A 288 -13.74 -1.57 -7.55
CA GLU A 288 -12.81 -1.01 -6.57
C GLU A 288 -12.52 0.46 -6.88
N GLN A 289 -12.19 0.77 -8.14
CA GLN A 289 -12.01 2.16 -8.59
C GLN A 289 -13.28 2.99 -8.36
N ARG A 290 -14.47 2.41 -8.61
CA ARG A 290 -15.75 3.06 -8.32
C ARG A 290 -15.87 3.42 -6.85
N ARG A 291 -15.64 2.47 -5.94
CA ARG A 291 -15.73 2.70 -4.49
C ARG A 291 -14.74 3.76 -4.02
N VAL A 292 -13.50 3.72 -4.52
CA VAL A 292 -12.48 4.73 -4.20
C VAL A 292 -12.91 6.11 -4.70
N ALA A 293 -13.39 6.22 -5.94
CA ALA A 293 -13.87 7.47 -6.51
C ALA A 293 -15.06 8.05 -5.72
N GLU A 294 -16.05 7.22 -5.39
CA GLU A 294 -17.22 7.63 -4.58
C GLU A 294 -16.78 8.10 -3.18
N ALA A 295 -15.90 7.34 -2.51
CA ALA A 295 -15.41 7.69 -1.19
C ALA A 295 -14.57 8.98 -1.17
N VAL A 296 -13.67 9.16 -2.14
CA VAL A 296 -12.87 10.39 -2.29
C VAL A 296 -13.79 11.58 -2.54
N THR A 297 -14.74 11.44 -3.47
CA THR A 297 -15.68 12.51 -3.81
C THR A 297 -16.46 12.96 -2.58
N ALA A 298 -16.96 12.01 -1.79
CA ALA A 298 -17.65 12.30 -0.53
C ALA A 298 -16.74 13.00 0.50
N ARG A 299 -15.46 12.60 0.62
CA ARG A 299 -14.49 13.30 1.49
C ARG A 299 -14.22 14.73 1.04
N VAL A 300 -13.99 14.94 -0.26
CA VAL A 300 -13.74 16.28 -0.80
C VAL A 300 -14.98 17.17 -0.61
N GLU A 301 -16.19 16.66 -0.82
CA GLU A 301 -17.42 17.40 -0.56
C GLU A 301 -17.58 17.73 0.93
N ALA A 302 -17.35 16.77 1.83
CA ALA A 302 -17.42 16.96 3.28
C ALA A 302 -16.35 17.93 3.81
N SER A 303 -15.21 18.06 3.12
CA SER A 303 -14.13 18.98 3.52
C SER A 303 -14.53 20.45 3.47
N GLY A 304 -15.58 20.80 2.70
CA GLY A 304 -16.01 22.18 2.51
C GLY A 304 -15.02 23.08 1.74
N ARG A 305 -13.94 22.52 1.16
CA ARG A 305 -12.96 23.27 0.36
C ARG A 305 -13.59 23.86 -0.90
N TRP A 306 -14.55 23.14 -1.50
CA TRP A 306 -15.39 23.65 -2.57
C TRP A 306 -16.68 24.26 -2.02
N LYS A 307 -16.95 25.52 -2.37
CA LYS A 307 -18.12 26.27 -1.86
C LYS A 307 -19.46 25.83 -2.46
N ARG A 308 -19.42 25.04 -3.53
CA ARG A 308 -20.57 24.56 -4.29
C ARG A 308 -20.53 23.04 -4.34
N PRO A 309 -21.68 22.37 -4.50
CA PRO A 309 -21.72 20.91 -4.62
C PRO A 309 -20.84 20.42 -5.76
N ILE A 310 -20.19 19.28 -5.53
CA ILE A 310 -19.41 18.59 -6.56
C ILE A 310 -20.38 17.98 -7.58
N VAL A 311 -20.13 18.20 -8.86
CA VAL A 311 -20.96 17.69 -9.98
C VAL A 311 -20.21 16.67 -10.84
N THR A 312 -19.04 16.21 -10.39
CA THR A 312 -18.26 15.18 -11.04
C THR A 312 -19.07 13.90 -11.23
N GLN A 313 -19.11 13.40 -12.45
CA GLN A 313 -19.80 12.16 -12.78
C GLN A 313 -18.88 10.96 -12.50
N ILE A 314 -19.37 9.93 -11.84
CA ILE A 314 -18.65 8.66 -11.65
C ILE A 314 -19.35 7.61 -12.50
N LEU A 315 -18.72 7.24 -13.61
CA LEU A 315 -19.33 6.42 -14.67
C LEU A 315 -18.46 5.18 -14.96
N PRO A 316 -19.05 4.05 -15.39
CA PRO A 316 -18.25 2.94 -15.85
C PRO A 316 -17.42 3.35 -17.07
N ALA A 317 -16.17 2.88 -17.14
CA ALA A 317 -15.31 3.09 -18.29
C ALA A 317 -15.88 2.37 -19.51
N GLY A 318 -16.16 3.15 -20.55
CA GLY A 318 -16.44 2.65 -21.90
C GLY A 318 -15.18 2.67 -22.76
N PRO A 319 -15.34 2.63 -24.09
CA PRO A 319 -14.23 2.86 -25.01
C PRO A 319 -13.57 4.23 -24.76
N PHE A 320 -12.24 4.24 -24.87
CA PHE A 320 -11.44 5.46 -24.91
C PHE A 320 -10.73 5.51 -26.27
N THR A 321 -10.95 6.58 -27.00
CA THR A 321 -10.30 6.82 -28.29
C THR A 321 -9.20 7.86 -28.10
N PRO A 322 -7.92 7.51 -28.37
CA PRO A 322 -6.84 8.47 -28.32
C PRO A 322 -7.10 9.67 -29.23
N ALA A 323 -6.81 10.88 -28.75
CA ALA A 323 -6.86 12.07 -29.57
C ALA A 323 -5.66 12.09 -30.54
N GLU A 324 -5.77 12.90 -31.59
CA GLU A 324 -4.75 13.03 -32.62
C GLU A 324 -3.38 13.46 -32.02
N ASP A 325 -2.28 13.04 -32.64
CA ASP A 325 -0.90 13.25 -32.14
C ASP A 325 -0.53 14.70 -31.80
N TYR A 326 -1.20 15.67 -32.43
CA TYR A 326 -0.97 17.08 -32.16
C TYR A 326 -1.59 17.54 -30.82
N HIS A 327 -2.53 16.78 -30.26
CA HIS A 327 -3.09 17.00 -28.93
C HIS A 327 -2.26 16.36 -27.81
N GLN A 328 -1.58 15.24 -28.08
CA GLN A 328 -0.68 14.59 -27.12
C GLN A 328 0.48 15.52 -26.76
N ASP A 329 0.86 15.59 -25.49
CA ASP A 329 1.97 16.42 -25.00
C ASP A 329 1.90 17.91 -25.44
N TYR A 330 0.69 18.44 -25.67
CA TYR A 330 0.54 19.73 -26.37
C TYR A 330 1.30 20.87 -25.69
N LEU A 331 1.24 20.96 -24.35
CA LEU A 331 1.93 22.02 -23.58
C LEU A 331 3.42 21.75 -23.37
N VAL A 332 3.89 20.52 -23.56
CA VAL A 332 5.34 20.24 -23.66
C VAL A 332 5.85 20.78 -25.00
N LYS A 333 5.12 20.51 -26.09
CA LYS A 333 5.42 21.00 -27.44
C LYS A 333 5.26 22.53 -27.53
N ASN A 334 4.33 23.10 -26.77
CA ASN A 334 3.96 24.52 -26.78
C ASN A 334 3.86 25.08 -25.35
N PRO A 335 4.97 25.40 -24.66
CA PRO A 335 4.96 25.83 -23.25
C PRO A 335 4.16 27.11 -22.94
N GLY A 336 3.94 27.97 -23.95
CA GLY A 336 3.08 29.17 -23.85
C GLY A 336 1.64 28.94 -24.33
N GLY A 337 1.23 27.69 -24.54
CA GLY A 337 -0.09 27.32 -25.01
C GLY A 337 -1.20 27.59 -24.01
N TYR A 338 -2.44 27.45 -24.46
CA TYR A 338 -3.62 27.68 -23.62
C TYR A 338 -3.76 26.61 -22.53
N THR A 339 -3.99 27.05 -21.30
CA THR A 339 -4.49 26.24 -20.20
C THR A 339 -5.32 27.11 -19.25
N CYS A 340 -6.37 26.54 -18.67
CA CYS A 340 -7.09 27.13 -17.54
C CYS A 340 -6.93 26.31 -16.25
N HIS A 341 -6.06 25.31 -16.26
CA HIS A 341 -5.78 24.42 -15.15
C HIS A 341 -4.59 24.91 -14.34
N PHE A 342 -4.73 24.85 -13.01
CA PHE A 342 -3.69 25.15 -12.04
C PHE A 342 -4.05 24.47 -10.71
N MET A 343 -3.09 24.24 -9.83
CA MET A 343 -3.36 23.64 -8.52
C MET A 343 -3.99 24.67 -7.57
N ARG A 344 -5.15 24.35 -7.01
CA ARG A 344 -5.79 25.14 -5.93
C ARG A 344 -5.33 24.65 -4.56
N ASP A 345 -5.12 25.58 -3.63
CA ASP A 345 -4.77 25.31 -2.23
C ASP A 345 -5.98 25.02 -1.34
#